data_AF-A0A8C9H6W7-F1
#
_entry.id   AF-A0A8C9H6W7-F1
#
_cell.length_a   1.000
_cell.length_b   1.000
_cell.length_c   1.000
_cell.angle_alpha   90.00
_cell.angle_beta   90.00
_cell.angle_gamma   90.00
#
_symmetry.space_group_name_H-M   'P 1'
#
loop_
_entity.id
_entity.type
_entity.pdbx_description
1 polymer ?
#
loop_
_entity_poly.entity_id
_entity_poly.type
_entity_poly.pdbx_seq_one_letter_code
_entity_poly.pdbx_strand_id
1 'polypeptide(L)'
;MSYMLWKKCQSNWLKKTTCFEKRYGKAKLLLLLSTGASICWIRDEDNRKNLRINCSKVKKYINNFLVLFINSNNNVTFYDHNSVYCDDNSKNKFRHPLWRSEEKRPIEKMENAILFSGSSNELLSKNIADHLGTNLGRVNLKRFADGEVSMQFIDSIRGKDVYIIQPTCPPVNENLIELLLMISTCRRSSAKKITAVIPYYGYARQDRKLSSRVPISAADVARMIEAMGVDRVVAIDLHSGQIQGFFGPRVPVDNLEAQLIGLDYFTNKDLYKPVIVSPDAGGVYRARKF
;
A
#
# COMPACT_ATOMS: atom_id res chain seq x y z
N MET A 1 -5.11 -4.29 -13.64
CA MET A 1 -4.20 -3.13 -13.49
C MET A 1 -2.98 -3.42 -12.59
N SER A 2 -3.12 -3.87 -11.33
CA SER A 2 -1.94 -4.02 -10.44
C SER A 2 -0.88 -5.07 -10.82
N TYR A 3 -1.21 -6.15 -11.53
CA TYR A 3 -0.21 -7.17 -11.91
C TYR A 3 0.74 -6.68 -13.02
N MET A 4 0.22 -5.97 -14.04
CA MET A 4 1.05 -5.36 -15.11
C MET A 4 1.91 -4.19 -14.60
N LEU A 5 1.44 -3.46 -13.59
CA LEU A 5 2.18 -2.35 -12.99
C LEU A 5 3.25 -2.83 -12.00
N TRP A 6 3.03 -3.97 -11.35
CA TRP A 6 3.99 -4.57 -10.43
C TRP A 6 5.31 -4.99 -11.11
N LYS A 7 5.26 -5.62 -12.30
CA LYS A 7 6.48 -5.95 -13.07
C LYS A 7 7.31 -4.72 -13.50
N LYS A 8 6.72 -3.53 -13.58
CA LYS A 8 7.42 -2.27 -13.88
C LYS A 8 7.91 -1.52 -12.63
N CYS A 9 7.34 -1.81 -11.46
CA CYS A 9 7.72 -1.18 -10.18
C CYS A 9 8.91 -1.85 -9.50
N GLN A 10 9.22 -3.13 -9.81
CA GLN A 10 10.36 -3.83 -9.23
C GLN A 10 11.71 -3.16 -9.52
N SER A 11 11.84 -2.42 -10.63
CA SER A 11 13.10 -1.75 -11.03
C SER A 11 13.26 -0.32 -10.54
N ASN A 12 12.24 0.30 -9.92
CA ASN A 12 12.20 1.76 -9.73
C ASN A 12 11.81 2.25 -8.34
N TRP A 13 11.75 1.37 -7.33
CA TRP A 13 11.45 1.78 -5.94
C TRP A 13 12.41 2.86 -5.41
N LEU A 14 13.61 2.98 -5.99
CA LEU A 14 14.69 3.91 -5.59
C LEU A 14 14.83 5.17 -6.45
N LYS A 15 14.09 5.33 -7.55
CA LYS A 15 14.05 6.62 -8.27
C LYS A 15 12.82 7.38 -7.79
N LYS A 16 12.93 8.71 -7.64
CA LYS A 16 11.91 9.71 -7.22
C LYS A 16 10.59 9.72 -8.03
N THR A 17 10.18 8.60 -8.61
CA THR A 17 9.10 8.43 -9.59
C THR A 17 8.33 7.14 -9.31
N THR A 18 7.62 7.08 -8.18
CA THR A 18 6.38 6.26 -8.07
C THR A 18 5.18 6.97 -8.72
N CYS A 19 5.40 8.16 -9.28
CA CYS A 19 4.49 8.86 -10.15
C CYS A 19 4.72 8.48 -11.62
N PHE A 20 3.67 7.94 -12.23
CA PHE A 20 3.62 7.84 -13.69
C PHE A 20 3.11 9.17 -14.24
N GLU A 21 3.99 9.99 -14.82
CA GLU A 21 3.59 11.19 -15.57
C GLU A 21 3.27 10.76 -17.01
N LYS A 22 2.00 10.92 -17.41
CA LYS A 22 1.59 10.73 -18.80
C LYS A 22 0.99 12.01 -19.35
N ARG A 23 1.58 12.53 -20.42
CA ARG A 23 1.09 13.72 -21.12
C ARG A 23 -0.01 13.33 -22.10
N TYR A 24 -1.15 13.99 -21.99
CA TYR A 24 -2.28 13.87 -22.90
C TYR A 24 -2.59 15.26 -23.46
N GLY A 25 -1.98 15.59 -24.61
CA GLY A 25 -2.03 16.96 -25.14
C GLY A 25 -1.40 17.96 -24.17
N LYS A 26 -2.17 18.96 -23.72
CA LYS A 26 -1.75 19.96 -22.71
C LYS A 26 -2.00 19.53 -21.24
N ALA A 27 -2.59 18.36 -21.01
CA ALA A 27 -2.86 17.82 -19.67
C ALA A 27 -1.75 16.87 -19.21
N LYS A 28 -1.44 16.88 -17.91
CA LYS A 28 -0.52 15.93 -17.27
C LYS A 28 -1.30 15.11 -16.24
N LEU A 29 -1.24 13.79 -16.39
CA LEU A 29 -1.78 12.85 -15.41
C LEU A 29 -0.62 12.30 -14.58
N LEU A 30 -0.70 12.45 -13.25
CA LEU A 30 0.21 11.80 -12.30
C LEU A 30 -0.56 10.72 -11.55
N LEU A 31 -0.15 9.46 -11.72
CA LEU A 31 -0.75 8.31 -11.04
C LEU A 31 0.07 7.92 -9.81
N LEU A 32 -0.58 7.85 -8.63
CA LEU A 32 -0.03 7.19 -7.44
C LEU A 32 -0.56 5.75 -7.38
N LEU A 33 0.33 4.80 -7.66
CA LEU A 33 -0.07 3.41 -7.89
C LEU A 33 -0.39 2.63 -6.61
N SER A 34 0.08 3.08 -5.45
CA SER A 34 -0.14 2.40 -4.16
C SER A 34 -1.52 2.68 -3.56
N THR A 35 -2.03 3.91 -3.71
CA THR A 35 -3.27 4.35 -3.03
C THR A 35 -4.53 4.13 -3.84
N GLY A 36 -4.42 3.70 -5.11
CA GLY A 36 -5.58 3.67 -6.01
C GLY A 36 -6.18 5.06 -6.28
N ALA A 37 -5.45 6.14 -5.98
CA ALA A 37 -5.82 7.51 -6.30
C ALA A 37 -5.04 8.00 -7.54
N SER A 38 -5.73 8.68 -8.44
CA SER A 38 -5.15 9.28 -9.65
C SER A 38 -5.24 10.80 -9.53
N ILE A 39 -4.19 11.56 -9.82
CA ILE A 39 -4.26 13.03 -9.81
C ILE A 39 -4.14 13.51 -11.24
N CYS A 40 -5.17 14.20 -11.73
CA CYS A 40 -5.18 14.77 -13.07
C CYS A 40 -5.11 16.28 -12.98
N TRP A 41 -4.22 16.92 -13.75
CA TRP A 41 -4.09 18.36 -13.70
C TRP A 41 -3.84 19.01 -15.07
N ILE A 42 -4.38 20.23 -15.24
CA ILE A 42 -4.32 21.04 -16.46
C ILE A 42 -3.81 22.43 -16.09
N ARG A 43 -2.78 22.89 -16.81
CA ARG A 43 -1.97 24.08 -16.47
C ARG A 43 -2.60 25.44 -16.81
N ASP A 44 -3.62 25.49 -17.68
CA ASP A 44 -4.21 26.76 -18.14
C ASP A 44 -5.72 26.86 -17.83
N GLU A 45 -6.13 28.03 -17.31
CA GLU A 45 -7.52 28.39 -16.98
C GLU A 45 -8.46 28.34 -18.20
N ASP A 46 -7.99 28.71 -19.38
CA ASP A 46 -8.81 28.81 -20.60
C ASP A 46 -9.34 27.47 -21.13
N ASN A 47 -8.83 26.34 -20.63
CA ASN A 47 -9.19 25.01 -21.11
C ASN A 47 -10.23 24.27 -20.25
N ARG A 48 -10.75 24.87 -19.17
CA ARG A 48 -11.85 24.29 -18.38
C ARG A 48 -13.12 24.04 -19.20
N LYS A 49 -13.45 24.92 -20.14
CA LYS A 49 -14.61 24.73 -21.06
C LYS A 49 -14.40 23.56 -22.05
N ASN A 50 -13.15 23.24 -22.37
CA ASN A 50 -12.78 22.16 -23.29
C ASN A 50 -12.52 20.80 -22.61
N LEU A 51 -12.62 20.70 -21.28
CA LEU A 51 -12.45 19.43 -20.55
C LEU A 51 -13.45 18.36 -21.01
N ARG A 52 -14.69 18.72 -21.36
CA ARG A 52 -15.68 17.80 -21.96
C ARG A 52 -15.18 17.18 -23.27
N ILE A 53 -14.50 17.96 -24.11
CA ILE A 53 -13.98 17.55 -25.43
C ILE A 53 -12.65 16.79 -25.30
N ASN A 54 -11.83 17.12 -24.31
CA ASN A 54 -10.60 16.37 -24.04
C ASN A 54 -10.86 15.05 -23.30
N CYS A 55 -11.86 14.99 -22.42
CA CYS A 55 -12.33 13.74 -21.82
C CYS A 55 -12.82 12.75 -22.90
N SER A 56 -13.51 13.22 -23.95
CA SER A 56 -13.94 12.33 -25.06
C SER A 56 -12.77 11.88 -25.96
N LYS A 57 -11.71 12.67 -26.10
CA LYS A 57 -10.45 12.23 -26.74
C LYS A 57 -9.70 11.21 -25.88
N VAL A 58 -9.62 11.41 -24.57
CA VAL A 58 -9.04 10.43 -23.61
C VAL A 58 -9.87 9.13 -23.60
N LYS A 59 -11.20 9.22 -23.74
CA LYS A 59 -12.15 8.10 -23.89
C LYS A 59 -11.84 7.19 -25.09
N LYS A 60 -11.25 7.72 -26.16
CA LYS A 60 -10.92 6.98 -27.39
C LYS A 60 -9.64 6.13 -27.27
N TYR A 61 -8.77 6.45 -26.32
CA TYR A 61 -7.49 5.76 -26.09
C TYR A 61 -7.49 4.82 -24.88
N ILE A 62 -8.54 4.89 -24.04
CA ILE A 62 -8.82 3.96 -22.95
C ILE A 62 -9.95 3.06 -23.44
N ASN A 63 -9.66 2.23 -24.44
CA ASN A 63 -10.59 1.17 -24.82
C ASN A 63 -10.65 0.16 -23.69
N ASN A 64 -11.87 0.02 -23.16
CA ASN A 64 -12.33 -0.87 -22.11
C ASN A 64 -11.94 -0.47 -20.68
N PHE A 65 -12.97 -0.04 -19.93
CA PHE A 65 -13.03 0.22 -18.48
C PHE A 65 -12.41 1.54 -17.99
N LEU A 66 -13.19 2.62 -17.95
CA LEU A 66 -13.94 2.97 -16.72
C LEU A 66 -14.92 4.13 -16.91
N VAL A 67 -16.08 4.01 -16.24
CA VAL A 67 -17.23 4.92 -16.29
C VAL A 67 -16.96 6.16 -15.44
N LEU A 68 -16.90 7.32 -16.12
CA LEU A 68 -17.14 8.64 -15.54
C LEU A 68 -18.55 8.64 -14.92
N PHE A 69 -18.73 9.17 -13.70
CA PHE A 69 -20.06 9.38 -13.16
C PHE A 69 -20.85 10.31 -14.10
N ILE A 70 -21.86 9.71 -14.73
CA ILE A 70 -22.88 10.33 -15.56
C ILE A 70 -24.17 10.10 -14.76
N ASN A 71 -24.75 11.16 -14.19
CA ASN A 71 -26.07 11.08 -13.54
C ASN A 71 -27.14 10.68 -14.60
N SER A 72 -28.34 10.24 -14.20
CA SER A 72 -29.43 9.79 -15.09
C SER A 72 -29.82 10.78 -16.21
N ASN A 73 -29.37 12.04 -16.12
CA ASN A 73 -29.54 13.10 -17.11
C ASN A 73 -28.27 13.41 -17.96
N ASN A 74 -27.31 12.49 -18.05
CA ASN A 74 -26.08 12.65 -18.84
C ASN A 74 -25.09 13.76 -18.43
N ASN A 75 -25.18 14.29 -17.20
CA ASN A 75 -24.29 15.35 -16.70
C ASN A 75 -23.13 14.81 -15.85
N VAL A 76 -21.91 15.30 -16.11
CA VAL A 76 -20.73 15.16 -15.25
C VAL A 76 -20.85 16.17 -14.12
N THR A 77 -21.01 15.69 -12.88
CA THR A 77 -21.01 16.54 -11.69
C THR A 77 -19.58 16.84 -11.27
N PHE A 78 -19.17 18.10 -11.45
CA PHE A 78 -18.05 18.67 -10.73
C PHE A 78 -18.54 19.01 -9.31
N TYR A 79 -17.82 18.59 -8.28
CA TYR A 79 -18.07 19.11 -6.94
C TYR A 79 -17.69 20.59 -6.96
N ASP A 80 -18.69 21.45 -6.89
CA ASP A 80 -18.53 22.90 -6.89
C ASP A 80 -17.93 23.36 -5.56
N HIS A 81 -17.25 24.52 -5.60
CA HIS A 81 -16.40 25.10 -4.55
C HIS A 81 -17.03 25.21 -3.14
N ASN A 82 -18.32 24.94 -2.97
CA ASN A 82 -19.05 25.13 -1.72
C ASN A 82 -19.18 23.87 -0.84
N SER A 83 -18.55 22.75 -1.20
CA SER A 83 -18.68 21.49 -0.44
C SER A 83 -17.37 20.92 0.11
N VAL A 84 -16.26 21.64 -0.05
CA VAL A 84 -15.00 21.37 0.66
C VAL A 84 -14.76 22.57 1.58
N TYR A 85 -15.25 22.48 2.82
CA TYR A 85 -14.78 23.35 3.89
C TYR A 85 -13.31 22.98 4.15
N CYS A 86 -12.37 23.79 3.65
CA CYS A 86 -11.12 23.97 4.36
C CYS A 86 -11.49 24.81 5.59
N ASP A 87 -11.30 24.25 6.77
CA ASP A 87 -11.55 24.93 8.04
C ASP A 87 -10.51 26.05 8.23
N ASP A 88 -10.77 27.21 7.61
CA ASP A 88 -9.88 28.38 7.62
C ASP A 88 -9.93 29.16 8.96
N ASN A 89 -10.61 28.64 9.99
CA ASN A 89 -10.86 29.36 11.24
C ASN A 89 -10.11 28.86 12.47
N SER A 90 -9.02 28.11 12.32
CA SER A 90 -8.14 27.85 13.45
C SER A 90 -6.77 28.50 13.24
N LYS A 91 -6.37 29.34 14.22
CA LYS A 91 -4.99 29.80 14.46
C LYS A 91 -4.04 28.63 14.79
N ASN A 92 -4.28 27.43 14.26
CA ASN A 92 -3.42 26.28 14.38
C ASN A 92 -2.41 26.37 13.25
N LYS A 93 -1.13 26.56 13.61
CA LYS A 93 -0.01 26.34 12.69
C LYS A 93 -0.25 25.03 11.95
N PHE A 94 -0.47 25.10 10.64
CA PHE A 94 -0.62 23.92 9.80
C PHE A 94 0.69 23.13 9.91
N ARG A 95 0.67 22.05 10.71
CA ARG A 95 1.84 21.17 10.84
C ARG A 95 1.94 20.37 9.56
N HIS A 96 3.16 20.17 9.08
CA HIS A 96 3.42 19.30 7.94
C HIS A 96 2.71 17.94 8.14
N PRO A 97 2.06 17.34 7.13
CA PRO A 97 1.31 16.08 7.31
C PRO A 97 2.15 14.94 7.88
N LEU A 98 3.48 15.00 7.68
CA LEU A 98 4.46 14.06 8.22
C LEU A 98 5.22 14.59 9.45
N TRP A 99 4.70 15.60 10.16
CA TRP A 99 5.39 16.21 11.31
C TRP A 99 5.84 15.19 12.37
N ARG A 100 5.09 14.08 12.54
CA ARG A 100 5.44 12.99 13.47
C ARG A 100 6.61 12.14 12.98
N SER A 101 6.81 12.04 11.66
CA SER A 101 7.99 11.40 11.05
C SER A 101 9.20 12.33 11.03
N GLU A 102 8.97 13.65 11.08
CA GLU A 102 10.03 14.68 11.18
C GLU A 102 10.49 14.93 12.61
N GLU A 103 9.71 14.54 13.62
CA GLU A 103 10.18 14.48 14.99
C GLU A 103 11.35 13.49 15.07
N LYS A 104 12.58 14.03 15.09
CA LYS A 104 13.81 13.31 15.43
C LYS A 104 13.78 12.90 16.90
N ARG A 105 12.83 12.04 17.29
CA ARG A 105 12.94 11.31 18.54
C ARG A 105 14.15 10.38 18.38
N PRO A 106 15.07 10.33 19.35
CA PRO A 106 16.06 9.27 19.34
C PRO A 106 15.29 7.95 19.29
N ILE A 107 15.54 7.15 18.24
CA ILE A 107 15.00 5.80 18.17
C ILE A 107 15.70 5.05 19.30
N GLU A 108 15.00 4.86 20.41
CA GLU A 108 15.51 4.02 21.49
C GLU A 108 15.85 2.67 20.88
N LYS A 109 17.10 2.25 21.09
CA LYS A 109 17.61 1.00 20.53
C LYS A 109 16.70 -0.11 21.03
N MET A 110 16.06 -0.84 20.11
CA MET A 110 15.19 -1.95 20.48
C MET A 110 16.07 -3.12 20.94
N GLU A 111 16.50 -3.12 22.20
CA GLU A 111 17.51 -4.06 22.72
C GLU A 111 17.12 -5.54 22.54
N ASN A 112 15.81 -5.84 22.50
CA ASN A 112 15.31 -7.21 22.40
C ASN A 112 14.50 -7.50 21.12
N ALA A 113 14.62 -6.67 20.08
CA ALA A 113 13.95 -6.89 18.80
C ALA A 113 14.92 -7.33 17.71
N ILE A 114 14.41 -8.14 16.78
CA ILE A 114 15.16 -8.57 15.61
C ILE A 114 14.26 -8.54 14.38
N LEU A 115 14.80 -8.02 13.27
CA LEU A 115 14.11 -7.89 12.00
C LEU A 115 14.64 -8.95 11.04
N PHE A 116 13.75 -9.65 10.36
CA PHE A 116 14.10 -10.56 9.27
C PHE A 116 13.38 -10.14 8.00
N SER A 117 14.05 -10.34 6.87
CA SER A 117 13.44 -10.22 5.56
C SER A 117 13.12 -11.61 5.02
N GLY A 118 11.96 -11.76 4.37
CA GLY A 118 11.80 -12.80 3.38
C GLY A 118 12.42 -12.41 2.04
N SER A 119 12.22 -13.24 1.02
CA SER A 119 12.77 -13.13 -0.32
C SER A 119 12.03 -12.13 -1.23
N SER A 120 10.82 -11.69 -0.85
CA SER A 120 9.98 -10.87 -1.75
C SER A 120 10.52 -9.46 -2.00
N ASN A 121 11.13 -8.84 -0.98
CA ASN A 121 11.68 -7.48 -1.07
C ASN A 121 12.74 -7.20 0.00
N GLU A 122 13.93 -7.76 -0.16
CA GLU A 122 15.05 -7.56 0.77
C GLU A 122 15.51 -6.10 0.86
N LEU A 123 15.41 -5.35 -0.25
CA LEU A 123 15.79 -3.95 -0.29
C LEU A 123 14.94 -3.08 0.65
N LEU A 124 13.62 -3.29 0.65
CA LEU A 124 12.72 -2.59 1.57
C LEU A 124 13.06 -2.92 3.03
N SER A 125 13.31 -4.19 3.33
CA SER A 125 13.67 -4.65 4.67
C SER A 125 14.97 -4.00 5.16
N LYS A 126 15.99 -3.90 4.29
CA LYS A 126 17.25 -3.20 4.60
C LYS A 126 17.02 -1.73 4.90
N ASN A 127 16.27 -1.03 4.05
CA ASN A 127 15.96 0.39 4.27
C ASN A 127 15.20 0.63 5.59
N ILE A 128 14.30 -0.28 5.97
CA ILE A 128 13.59 -0.23 7.26
C ILE A 128 14.58 -0.43 8.41
N ALA A 129 15.47 -1.43 8.32
CA ALA A 129 16.47 -1.69 9.33
C ALA A 129 17.43 -0.50 9.50
N ASP A 130 17.91 0.09 8.40
CA ASP A 130 18.76 1.27 8.38
C ASP A 130 18.07 2.47 9.05
N HIS A 131 16.79 2.69 8.75
CA HIS A 131 16.00 3.75 9.39
C HIS A 131 15.84 3.53 10.90
N LEU A 132 15.82 2.29 11.36
CA LEU A 132 15.74 1.93 12.78
C LEU A 132 17.13 1.87 13.46
N GLY A 133 18.21 2.13 12.72
CA GLY A 133 19.58 2.05 13.24
C GLY A 133 20.00 0.62 13.62
N THR A 134 19.46 -0.39 12.94
CA THR A 134 19.75 -1.81 13.17
C THR A 134 20.06 -2.54 11.86
N ASN A 135 20.58 -3.76 11.96
CA ASN A 135 20.75 -4.65 10.81
C ASN A 135 19.66 -5.72 10.76
N LEU A 136 19.46 -6.30 9.58
CA LEU A 136 18.66 -7.50 9.44
C LEU A 136 19.35 -8.70 10.10
N GLY A 137 18.55 -9.51 10.79
CA GLY A 137 18.95 -10.83 11.25
C GLY A 137 19.20 -11.76 10.06
N ARG A 138 20.08 -12.72 10.29
CA ARG A 138 20.53 -13.70 9.30
C ARG A 138 19.53 -14.84 9.20
N VAL A 139 18.99 -15.00 8.00
CA VAL A 139 18.16 -16.14 7.62
C VAL A 139 18.73 -16.74 6.34
N ASN A 140 18.90 -18.06 6.34
CA ASN A 140 19.24 -18.80 5.14
C ASN A 140 17.93 -19.19 4.46
N LEU A 141 17.60 -18.56 3.34
CA LEU A 141 16.41 -18.84 2.53
C LEU A 141 16.86 -19.48 1.21
N LYS A 142 16.40 -20.71 0.96
CA LYS A 142 16.73 -21.49 -0.24
C LYS A 142 15.49 -22.17 -0.79
N ARG A 143 15.60 -22.68 -2.00
CA ARG A 143 14.61 -23.57 -2.60
C ARG A 143 15.24 -24.92 -2.84
N PHE A 144 14.52 -25.99 -2.51
CA PHE A 144 14.89 -27.34 -2.92
C PHE A 144 14.70 -27.50 -4.44
N ALA A 145 15.23 -28.59 -5.01
CA ALA A 145 15.22 -28.81 -6.45
C ALA A 145 13.79 -28.91 -7.05
N ASP A 146 12.81 -29.30 -6.23
CA ASP A 146 11.38 -29.39 -6.54
C ASP A 146 10.61 -28.08 -6.29
N GLY A 147 11.27 -27.04 -5.78
CA GLY A 147 10.68 -25.72 -5.51
C GLY A 147 10.18 -25.51 -4.07
N GLU A 148 10.28 -26.51 -3.19
CA GLU A 148 9.90 -26.35 -1.79
C GLU A 148 10.77 -25.30 -1.07
N VAL A 149 10.17 -24.56 -0.14
CA VAL A 149 10.90 -23.56 0.67
C VAL A 149 11.76 -24.29 1.69
N SER A 150 13.07 -24.04 1.65
CA SER A 150 14.00 -24.44 2.71
C SER A 150 14.46 -23.20 3.46
N MET A 151 14.33 -23.17 4.78
CA MET A 151 14.78 -22.01 5.54
C MET A 151 15.27 -22.30 6.95
N GLN A 152 16.22 -21.48 7.40
CA GLN A 152 16.83 -21.59 8.71
C GLN A 152 17.21 -20.20 9.24
N PHE A 153 16.71 -19.85 10.42
CA PHE A 153 17.22 -18.70 11.16
C PHE A 153 18.61 -19.04 11.73
N ILE A 154 19.61 -18.20 11.41
CA ILE A 154 20.98 -18.38 11.88
C ILE A 154 21.17 -17.69 13.24
N ASP A 155 20.50 -16.57 13.45
CA ASP A 155 20.51 -15.86 14.72
C ASP A 155 19.52 -16.47 15.71
N SER A 156 19.90 -16.51 16.99
CA SER A 156 18.98 -16.91 18.06
C SER A 156 17.83 -15.91 18.20
N ILE A 157 16.61 -16.43 18.14
CA ILE A 157 15.35 -15.67 18.25
C ILE A 157 14.58 -15.96 19.54
N ARG A 158 15.11 -16.83 20.42
CA ARG A 158 14.47 -17.19 21.69
C ARG A 158 14.28 -15.96 22.56
N GLY A 159 13.06 -15.74 23.05
CA GLY A 159 12.73 -14.63 23.95
C GLY A 159 12.75 -13.24 23.31
N LYS A 160 13.02 -13.14 22.00
CA LYS A 160 13.06 -11.88 21.26
C LYS A 160 11.71 -11.52 20.66
N ASP A 161 11.52 -10.22 20.42
CA ASP A 161 10.42 -9.71 19.61
C ASP A 161 10.85 -9.71 18.14
N VAL A 162 10.24 -10.61 17.36
CA VAL A 162 10.61 -10.87 15.98
C VAL A 162 9.68 -10.13 15.03
N TYR A 163 10.26 -9.41 14.07
CA TYR A 163 9.55 -8.74 12.99
C TYR A 163 9.93 -9.38 11.66
N ILE A 164 8.94 -9.91 10.94
CA ILE A 164 9.15 -10.54 9.63
C ILE A 164 8.59 -9.61 8.56
N ILE A 165 9.47 -9.05 7.72
CA ILE A 165 9.09 -8.17 6.61
C ILE A 165 8.98 -9.03 5.35
N GLN A 166 7.74 -9.25 4.90
CA GLN A 166 7.47 -10.08 3.73
C GLN A 166 6.15 -9.65 3.06
N PRO A 167 6.22 -8.78 2.05
CA PRO A 167 5.13 -8.61 1.09
C PRO A 167 4.68 -9.92 0.46
N THR A 168 3.37 -10.13 0.33
CA THR A 168 2.80 -11.28 -0.42
C THR A 168 2.47 -10.88 -1.86
N CYS A 169 3.42 -10.19 -2.50
CA CYS A 169 3.35 -9.81 -3.91
C CYS A 169 3.76 -10.99 -4.81
N PRO A 170 3.60 -10.91 -6.15
CA PRO A 170 3.99 -12.03 -7.00
C PRO A 170 5.47 -12.44 -6.83
N PRO A 171 5.82 -13.73 -6.92
CA PRO A 171 4.94 -14.90 -6.92
C PRO A 171 4.17 -15.03 -5.58
N VAL A 172 2.84 -14.87 -5.64
CA VAL A 172 2.01 -14.59 -4.46
C VAL A 172 2.02 -15.78 -3.49
N ASN A 173 1.88 -16.98 -4.04
CA ASN A 173 1.80 -18.21 -3.25
C ASN A 173 3.14 -18.56 -2.62
N GLU A 174 4.24 -18.40 -3.36
CA GLU A 174 5.58 -18.69 -2.85
C GLU A 174 5.95 -17.76 -1.71
N ASN A 175 5.69 -16.46 -1.86
CA ASN A 175 5.95 -15.46 -0.82
C ASN A 175 5.05 -15.67 0.41
N LEU A 176 3.79 -16.10 0.20
CA LEU A 176 2.88 -16.45 1.27
C LEU A 176 3.35 -17.69 2.04
N ILE A 177 3.67 -18.80 1.36
CA ILE A 177 4.14 -20.02 2.02
C ILE A 177 5.44 -19.75 2.77
N GLU A 178 6.36 -18.96 2.19
CA GLU A 178 7.58 -18.55 2.86
C GLU A 178 7.30 -17.77 4.16
N LEU A 179 6.38 -16.79 4.12
CA LEU A 179 5.95 -16.06 5.32
C LEU A 179 5.39 -17.00 6.40
N LEU A 180 4.49 -17.91 6.01
CA LEU A 180 3.85 -18.85 6.92
C LEU A 180 4.87 -19.75 7.61
N LEU A 181 5.84 -20.28 6.85
CA LEU A 181 6.91 -21.09 7.40
C LEU A 181 7.80 -20.26 8.34
N MET A 182 8.17 -19.02 7.97
CA MET A 182 8.96 -18.14 8.83
C MET A 182 8.28 -17.91 10.19
N ILE A 183 6.98 -17.62 10.19
CA ILE A 183 6.18 -17.46 11.43
C ILE A 183 6.19 -18.76 12.24
N SER A 184 5.91 -19.90 11.60
CA SER A 184 5.86 -21.21 12.25
C SER A 184 7.20 -21.57 12.93
N THR A 185 8.32 -21.35 12.24
CA THR A 185 9.66 -21.62 12.80
C THR A 185 10.01 -20.65 13.91
N CYS A 186 9.61 -19.38 13.82
CA CYS A 186 9.77 -18.43 14.93
C CYS A 186 9.04 -18.91 16.19
N ARG A 187 7.80 -19.40 16.03
CA ARG A 187 7.00 -19.91 17.14
C ARG A 187 7.65 -21.15 17.76
N ARG A 188 8.09 -22.12 16.95
CA ARG A 188 8.79 -23.34 17.43
C ARG A 188 10.13 -23.02 18.09
N SER A 189 10.79 -21.95 17.64
CA SER A 189 12.06 -21.47 18.20
C SER A 189 11.89 -20.57 19.44
N SER A 190 10.69 -20.53 20.03
CA SER A 190 10.40 -19.80 21.27
C SER A 190 10.62 -18.28 21.17
N ALA A 191 10.30 -17.68 20.02
CA ALA A 191 10.17 -16.21 19.93
C ALA A 191 9.11 -15.72 20.93
N LYS A 192 9.36 -14.59 21.59
CA LYS A 192 8.44 -14.00 22.56
C LYS A 192 7.21 -13.44 21.87
N LYS A 193 7.43 -12.69 20.78
CA LYS A 193 6.38 -12.06 19.97
C LYS A 193 6.77 -12.12 18.50
N ILE A 194 5.81 -12.36 17.62
CA ILE A 194 5.98 -12.46 16.18
C ILE A 194 5.06 -11.46 15.50
N THR A 195 5.65 -10.44 14.88
CA THR A 195 4.94 -9.42 14.11
C THR A 195 5.21 -9.63 12.62
N ALA A 196 4.16 -9.90 11.84
CA ALA A 196 4.28 -9.97 10.39
C ALA A 196 4.05 -8.57 9.79
N VAL A 197 5.09 -8.01 9.18
CA VAL A 197 5.02 -6.76 8.43
C VAL A 197 4.79 -7.13 6.96
N ILE A 198 3.59 -6.87 6.47
CA ILE A 198 3.10 -7.25 5.13
C ILE A 198 2.76 -5.96 4.36
N PRO A 199 3.76 -5.23 3.80
CA PRO A 199 3.54 -3.98 3.08
C PRO A 199 2.54 -4.08 1.93
N TYR A 200 2.45 -5.25 1.30
CA TYR A 200 1.43 -5.57 0.30
C TYR A 200 0.76 -6.87 0.67
N TYR A 201 -0.53 -6.81 0.99
CA TYR A 201 -1.35 -7.96 1.32
C TYR A 201 -1.95 -8.56 0.05
N GLY A 202 -1.38 -9.67 -0.42
CA GLY A 202 -1.91 -10.50 -1.51
C GLY A 202 -3.31 -11.03 -1.19
N TYR A 203 -4.04 -11.45 -2.22
CA TYR A 203 -5.44 -11.91 -2.10
C TYR A 203 -6.47 -10.89 -1.58
N ALA A 204 -6.07 -9.67 -1.18
CA ALA A 204 -6.94 -8.65 -0.60
C ALA A 204 -8.17 -8.26 -1.45
N ARG A 205 -8.18 -8.55 -2.76
CA ARG A 205 -9.28 -8.23 -3.68
C ARG A 205 -10.46 -9.19 -3.59
N GLN A 206 -10.22 -10.36 -3.01
CA GLN A 206 -11.22 -11.39 -2.83
C GLN A 206 -11.62 -11.44 -1.36
N ASP A 207 -12.16 -10.32 -0.89
CA ASP A 207 -12.57 -10.02 0.49
C ASP A 207 -14.08 -10.23 0.71
N ARG A 208 -14.85 -10.53 -0.33
CA ARG A 208 -16.28 -10.85 -0.25
C ARG A 208 -16.72 -11.77 -1.38
N LYS A 209 -17.88 -12.41 -1.20
CA LYS A 209 -18.52 -13.17 -2.28
C LYS A 209 -19.23 -12.22 -3.23
N LEU A 210 -18.70 -12.10 -4.45
CA LEU A 210 -19.36 -11.39 -5.55
C LEU A 210 -20.31 -12.29 -6.36
N SER A 211 -20.10 -13.60 -6.29
CA SER A 211 -20.92 -14.62 -6.96
C SER A 211 -21.04 -15.87 -6.09
N SER A 212 -21.94 -16.78 -6.46
CA SER A 212 -22.07 -18.07 -5.77
C SER A 212 -20.82 -18.93 -5.98
N ARG A 213 -20.46 -19.73 -4.98
CA ARG A 213 -19.35 -20.71 -5.01
C ARG A 213 -17.94 -20.13 -5.25
N VAL A 214 -17.67 -18.91 -4.78
CA VAL A 214 -16.31 -18.32 -4.76
C VAL A 214 -15.73 -18.28 -3.35
N PRO A 215 -14.39 -18.41 -3.20
CA PRO A 215 -13.75 -18.27 -1.90
C PRO A 215 -13.69 -16.80 -1.46
N ILE A 216 -13.38 -16.59 -0.18
CA ILE A 216 -13.02 -15.30 0.40
C ILE A 216 -11.54 -15.39 0.77
N SER A 217 -10.70 -15.44 -0.26
CA SER A 217 -9.27 -15.76 -0.13
C SER A 217 -8.54 -14.82 0.82
N ALA A 218 -8.93 -13.55 0.92
CA ALA A 218 -8.33 -12.63 1.89
C ALA A 218 -8.54 -13.08 3.35
N ALA A 219 -9.72 -13.64 3.66
CA ALA A 219 -10.06 -14.16 4.98
C ALA A 219 -9.38 -15.51 5.24
N ASP A 220 -9.29 -16.38 4.22
CA ASP A 220 -8.58 -17.65 4.34
C ASP A 220 -7.07 -17.43 4.56
N VAL A 221 -6.48 -16.44 3.90
CA VAL A 221 -5.08 -16.02 4.15
C VAL A 221 -4.89 -15.49 5.56
N ALA A 222 -5.82 -14.67 6.08
CA ALA A 222 -5.74 -14.19 7.46
C ALA A 222 -5.70 -15.38 8.44
N ARG A 223 -6.62 -16.33 8.29
CA ARG A 223 -6.67 -17.55 9.11
C ARG A 223 -5.40 -18.40 9.02
N MET A 224 -4.80 -18.52 7.83
CA MET A 224 -3.54 -19.24 7.68
C MET A 224 -2.41 -18.56 8.46
N ILE A 225 -2.28 -17.24 8.37
CA ILE A 225 -1.26 -16.47 9.10
C ILE A 225 -1.47 -16.60 10.62
N GLU A 226 -2.71 -16.52 11.09
CA GLU A 226 -3.06 -16.73 12.49
C GLU A 226 -2.75 -18.14 12.97
N ALA A 227 -3.08 -19.16 12.17
CA ALA A 227 -2.83 -20.56 12.49
C ALA A 227 -1.32 -20.87 12.63
N MET A 228 -0.44 -20.13 11.93
CA MET A 228 1.01 -20.25 12.12
C MET A 228 1.51 -19.65 13.44
N GLY A 229 0.66 -18.87 14.13
CA GLY A 229 0.95 -18.29 15.44
C GLY A 229 1.54 -16.89 15.38
N VAL A 230 1.08 -16.03 14.46
CA VAL A 230 1.42 -14.60 14.49
C VAL A 230 0.76 -13.90 15.69
N ASP A 231 1.41 -12.89 16.25
CA ASP A 231 0.85 -12.09 17.36
C ASP A 231 0.32 -10.71 16.91
N ARG A 232 0.80 -10.20 15.77
CA ARG A 232 0.39 -8.90 15.21
C ARG A 232 0.68 -8.85 13.71
N VAL A 233 -0.17 -8.14 12.97
CA VAL A 233 0.06 -7.86 11.54
C VAL A 233 0.16 -6.36 11.33
N VAL A 234 1.14 -5.92 10.54
CA VAL A 234 1.23 -4.55 10.06
C VAL A 234 1.09 -4.59 8.55
N ALA A 235 0.14 -3.85 8.00
CA ALA A 235 -0.10 -3.75 6.56
C ALA A 235 -0.10 -2.29 6.11
N ILE A 236 0.05 -2.06 4.81
CA ILE A 236 -0.02 -0.72 4.22
C ILE A 236 -1.16 -0.70 3.20
N ASP A 237 -2.07 0.27 3.34
CA ASP A 237 -3.21 0.50 2.44
C ASP A 237 -3.93 -0.80 2.03
N LEU A 238 -4.45 -1.55 3.00
CA LEU A 238 -5.30 -2.71 2.73
C LEU A 238 -6.39 -2.34 1.71
N HIS A 239 -6.67 -3.25 0.77
CA HIS A 239 -7.67 -3.02 -0.29
C HIS A 239 -9.02 -2.59 0.27
N SER A 240 -9.35 -3.10 1.45
CA SER A 240 -10.59 -2.91 2.17
C SER A 240 -10.24 -2.87 3.66
N GLY A 241 -10.65 -1.81 4.37
CA GLY A 241 -10.34 -1.64 5.80
C GLY A 241 -10.93 -2.75 6.67
N GLN A 242 -12.00 -3.40 6.18
CA GLN A 242 -12.68 -4.53 6.80
C GLN A 242 -11.80 -5.78 6.89
N ILE A 243 -10.73 -5.90 6.10
CA ILE A 243 -9.79 -7.03 6.16
C ILE A 243 -9.16 -7.15 7.56
N GLN A 244 -9.04 -6.05 8.31
CA GLN A 244 -8.60 -6.08 9.71
C GLN A 244 -9.49 -6.98 10.58
N GLY A 245 -10.79 -7.05 10.28
CA GLY A 245 -11.74 -7.91 10.98
C GLY A 245 -11.73 -9.38 10.54
N PHE A 246 -10.91 -9.76 9.55
CA PHE A 246 -10.69 -11.18 9.22
C PHE A 246 -9.71 -11.86 10.16
N PHE A 247 -8.87 -11.06 10.84
CA PHE A 247 -8.07 -11.52 11.95
C PHE A 247 -8.94 -11.56 13.21
N GLY A 248 -8.77 -12.61 13.99
CA GLY A 248 -9.40 -12.78 15.28
C GLY A 248 -8.94 -11.73 16.31
N PRO A 249 -9.66 -11.62 17.44
CA PRO A 249 -9.48 -10.54 18.42
C PRO A 249 -8.11 -10.55 19.11
N ARG A 250 -7.34 -11.63 18.99
CA ARG A 250 -6.00 -11.77 19.59
C ARG A 250 -4.88 -11.27 18.70
N VAL A 251 -5.14 -11.06 17.41
CA VAL A 251 -4.14 -10.62 16.43
C VAL A 251 -4.53 -9.21 15.98
N PRO A 252 -4.05 -8.15 16.67
CA PRO A 252 -4.26 -6.79 16.20
C PRO A 252 -3.62 -6.58 14.83
N VAL A 253 -4.32 -5.83 13.98
CA VAL A 253 -3.84 -5.45 12.65
C VAL A 253 -3.70 -3.94 12.60
N ASP A 254 -2.48 -3.47 12.34
CA ASP A 254 -2.21 -2.06 12.11
C ASP A 254 -2.19 -1.82 10.60
N ASN A 255 -3.22 -1.17 10.05
CA ASN A 255 -3.26 -0.75 8.65
C ASN A 255 -2.75 0.69 8.53
N LEU A 256 -1.52 0.85 8.03
CA LEU A 256 -0.88 2.14 7.81
C LEU A 256 -1.33 2.75 6.48
N GLU A 257 -1.52 4.07 6.44
CA GLU A 257 -2.00 4.77 5.25
C GLU A 257 -0.85 5.46 4.52
N ALA A 258 -0.64 5.14 3.23
CA ALA A 258 0.45 5.73 2.46
C ALA A 258 0.10 7.10 1.84
N GLN A 259 -1.16 7.53 1.94
CA GLN A 259 -1.65 8.78 1.36
C GLN A 259 -0.87 10.01 1.85
N LEU A 260 -0.40 10.01 3.11
CA LEU A 260 0.36 11.12 3.70
C LEU A 260 1.71 11.35 3.01
N ILE A 261 2.37 10.26 2.57
CA ILE A 261 3.62 10.33 1.81
C ILE A 261 3.36 10.93 0.43
N GLY A 262 2.23 10.56 -0.19
CA GLY A 262 1.80 11.17 -1.44
C GLY A 262 1.51 12.66 -1.25
N LEU A 263 0.77 13.05 -0.21
CA LEU A 263 0.41 14.44 0.06
C LEU A 263 1.65 15.34 0.17
N ASP A 264 2.66 14.93 0.94
CA ASP A 264 3.95 15.64 1.02
C ASP A 264 4.60 15.81 -0.38
N TYR A 265 4.67 14.74 -1.17
CA TYR A 265 5.23 14.80 -2.52
C TYR A 265 4.48 15.79 -3.43
N PHE A 266 3.14 15.75 -3.44
CA PHE A 266 2.33 16.58 -4.34
C PHE A 266 2.22 18.04 -3.88
N THR A 267 2.27 18.29 -2.56
CA THR A 267 2.29 19.66 -2.01
C THR A 267 3.59 20.38 -2.37
N ASN A 268 4.70 19.64 -2.47
CA ASN A 268 5.98 20.17 -2.93
C ASN A 268 6.09 20.31 -4.47
N LYS A 269 5.02 20.04 -5.22
CA LYS A 269 4.95 20.30 -6.66
C LYS A 269 4.22 21.61 -6.91
N ASP A 270 4.73 22.40 -7.85
CA ASP A 270 4.08 23.62 -8.34
C ASP A 270 2.86 23.25 -9.22
N LEU A 271 1.77 22.88 -8.57
CA LEU A 271 0.50 22.48 -9.17
C LEU A 271 -0.53 23.59 -8.98
N TYR A 272 -1.09 24.11 -10.07
CA TYR A 272 -2.02 25.23 -10.03
C TYR A 272 -3.48 24.77 -10.18
N LYS A 273 -4.23 24.63 -9.07
CA LYS A 273 -5.61 24.05 -9.05
C LYS A 273 -5.65 22.54 -9.40
N PRO A 274 -4.92 21.67 -8.68
CA PRO A 274 -4.96 20.22 -8.89
C PRO A 274 -6.34 19.62 -8.63
N VAL A 275 -6.69 18.56 -9.37
CA VAL A 275 -7.92 17.78 -9.13
C VAL A 275 -7.54 16.33 -8.87
N ILE A 276 -8.07 15.78 -7.78
CA ILE A 276 -7.92 14.38 -7.43
C ILE A 276 -9.07 13.61 -8.10
N VAL A 277 -8.72 12.56 -8.82
CA VAL A 277 -9.63 11.75 -9.62
C VAL A 277 -9.62 10.33 -9.10
N SER A 278 -10.78 9.83 -8.74
CA SER A 278 -10.90 8.41 -8.47
C SER A 278 -10.91 7.63 -9.78
N PRO A 279 -10.07 6.60 -9.94
CA PRO A 279 -10.06 5.79 -11.15
C PRO A 279 -11.29 4.89 -11.25
N ASP A 280 -12.00 4.61 -10.14
CA ASP A 280 -13.19 3.78 -10.09
C ASP A 280 -14.08 4.08 -8.87
N ALA A 281 -15.32 3.56 -8.87
CA ALA A 281 -16.28 3.80 -7.80
C ALA A 281 -15.79 3.32 -6.41
N GLY A 282 -15.01 2.24 -6.34
CA GLY A 282 -14.44 1.72 -5.10
C GLY A 282 -13.27 2.57 -4.57
N GLY A 283 -12.61 3.34 -5.43
CA GLY A 283 -11.56 4.28 -5.07
C GLY A 283 -12.06 5.63 -4.55
N VAL A 284 -13.36 5.92 -4.61
CA VAL A 284 -13.89 7.27 -4.33
C VAL A 284 -13.59 7.70 -2.90
N TYR A 285 -13.73 6.80 -1.94
CA TYR A 285 -13.40 7.07 -0.54
C TYR A 285 -11.92 7.47 -0.37
N ARG A 286 -11.00 6.73 -1.00
CA ARG A 286 -9.56 7.02 -0.95
C ARG A 286 -9.21 8.34 -1.66
N ALA A 287 -9.83 8.61 -2.80
CA ALA A 287 -9.64 9.85 -3.54
C ALA A 287 -10.20 11.08 -2.83
N ARG A 288 -11.29 10.92 -2.06
CA ARG A 288 -11.86 11.98 -1.23
C ARG A 288 -11.03 12.25 0.03
N LYS A 289 -10.37 11.20 0.55
CA LYS A 289 -9.54 11.28 1.76
C LYS A 289 -8.15 11.90 1.48
N PHE A 290 -7.57 11.58 0.32
CA PHE A 290 -6.36 12.21 -0.20
C PHE A 290 -6.58 13.70 -0.45
#